data_AF-A0A1Q9UVC2-F1
#
_entry.id   AF-A0A1Q9UVC2-F1
#
_cell.length_a   1.000
_cell.length_b   1.000
_cell.length_c   1.000
_cell.angle_alpha   90.00
_cell.angle_beta   90.00
_cell.angle_gamma   90.00
#
_symmetry.space_group_name_H-M   'P 1'
#
loop_
_entity.id
_entity.type
_entity.pdbx_description
1 polymer ?
#
loop_
_entity_poly.entity_id
_entity_poly.type
_entity_poly.pdbx_seq_one_letter_code
_entity_poly.pdbx_strand_id
1 'polypeptide(L)'
;MISDASLCHGYAGLARITAHTAIDTPEPAASRLRALATEMLHRACAQAVPEGPGFLEGAAGVGLAALAAEIEPATGWGTGLLIT
;
A
#
# COMPACT_ATOMS: atom_id res chain seq x y z
N MET A 1 -4.13 -11.86 9.40
CA MET A 1 -4.13 -10.87 10.49
C MET A 1 -3.07 -9.84 10.12
N ILE A 2 -3.37 -8.54 10.18
CA ILE A 2 -2.39 -7.50 9.80
C ILE A 2 -1.44 -7.31 10.99
N SER A 3 -0.16 -7.60 10.81
CA SER A 3 0.81 -7.67 11.90
C SER A 3 1.81 -6.52 11.96
N ASP A 4 2.02 -5.80 10.85
CA ASP A 4 3.11 -4.82 10.72
C ASP A 4 2.88 -3.83 9.56
N ALA A 5 3.93 -3.07 9.19
CA ALA A 5 3.92 -2.10 8.12
C ALA A 5 4.10 -2.69 6.70
N SER A 6 4.51 -3.95 6.55
CA SER A 6 5.00 -4.53 5.29
C SER A 6 3.97 -4.65 4.16
N LEU A 7 4.43 -5.04 2.97
CA LEU A 7 3.57 -5.32 1.82
C LEU A 7 2.94 -6.72 1.89
N CYS A 8 3.65 -7.71 2.42
CA CYS A 8 3.21 -9.11 2.36
C CYS A 8 1.99 -9.38 3.25
N HIS A 9 1.97 -8.82 4.45
CA HIS A 9 0.96 -9.10 5.47
C HIS A 9 0.71 -7.89 6.39
N GLY A 10 1.14 -6.70 5.96
CA GLY A 10 1.05 -5.45 6.69
C GLY A 10 0.10 -4.43 6.07
N TYR A 11 0.07 -3.25 6.70
CA TYR A 11 -0.82 -2.15 6.30
C TYR A 11 -0.44 -1.52 4.96
N ALA A 12 0.83 -1.51 4.55
CA ALA A 12 1.22 -0.97 3.24
C ALA A 12 0.64 -1.79 2.09
N GLY A 13 0.65 -3.12 2.22
CA GLY A 13 0.04 -4.02 1.24
C GLY A 13 -1.47 -3.79 1.14
N LEU A 14 -2.14 -3.71 2.28
CA LEU A 14 -3.58 -3.48 2.32
C LEU A 14 -3.97 -2.10 1.77
N ALA A 15 -3.18 -1.06 2.08
CA ALA A 15 -3.37 0.28 1.52
C ALA A 15 -3.28 0.25 -0.01
N ARG A 16 -2.26 -0.43 -0.56
CA ARG A 16 -2.04 -0.52 -2.01
C ARG A 16 -3.19 -1.25 -2.72
N ILE A 17 -3.64 -2.38 -2.19
CA ILE A 17 -4.78 -3.13 -2.74
C ILE A 17 -6.04 -2.26 -2.68
N THR A 18 -6.31 -1.62 -1.54
CA THR A 18 -7.52 -0.79 -1.35
C THR A 18 -7.55 0.41 -2.30
N ALA A 19 -6.39 1.08 -2.48
CA ALA A 19 -6.27 2.19 -3.41
C ALA A 19 -6.54 1.74 -4.86
N HIS A 20 -6.04 0.56 -5.24
CA HIS A 20 -6.24 0.04 -6.58
C HIS A 20 -7.69 -0.41 -6.81
N THR A 21 -8.31 -1.12 -5.86
CA THR A 21 -9.74 -1.47 -5.92
C THR A 21 -10.63 -0.24 -6.11
N ALA A 22 -10.21 0.92 -5.57
CA ALA A 22 -10.97 2.17 -5.74
C ALA A 22 -11.03 2.66 -7.19
N ILE A 23 -10.09 2.27 -8.06
CA ILE A 23 -10.08 2.61 -9.49
C ILE A 23 -11.23 1.90 -10.20
N ASP A 24 -11.47 0.63 -9.88
CA ASP A 24 -12.50 -0.21 -10.50
C ASP A 24 -13.87 -0.08 -9.83
N THR A 25 -14.00 0.78 -8.82
CA THR A 25 -15.20 0.94 -8.02
C THR A 25 -15.97 2.22 -8.42
N PRO A 26 -17.30 2.20 -8.54
CA PRO A 26 -18.08 3.41 -8.78
C PRO A 26 -18.25 4.29 -7.52
N GLU A 27 -18.55 5.56 -7.71
CA GLU A 27 -18.91 6.47 -6.60
C GLU A 27 -20.27 6.08 -5.97
N PRO A 28 -20.45 6.29 -4.64
CA PRO A 28 -19.55 6.94 -3.69
C PRO A 28 -18.55 5.99 -3.01
N ALA A 29 -18.56 4.69 -3.36
CA ALA A 29 -17.74 3.68 -2.71
C ALA A 29 -16.25 3.89 -2.99
N ALA A 30 -15.90 4.31 -4.20
CA ALA A 30 -14.52 4.65 -4.57
C ALA A 30 -13.89 5.69 -3.63
N SER A 31 -14.62 6.76 -3.30
CA SER A 31 -14.14 7.78 -2.36
C SER A 31 -13.87 7.23 -0.97
N ARG A 32 -14.72 6.30 -0.49
CA ARG A 32 -14.50 5.64 0.81
C ARG A 32 -13.28 4.75 0.80
N LEU A 33 -13.05 4.01 -0.29
CA LEU A 33 -11.87 3.16 -0.45
C LEU A 33 -10.59 3.99 -0.48
N ARG A 34 -10.57 5.11 -1.21
CA ARG A 34 -9.41 6.03 -1.20
C ARG A 34 -9.10 6.53 0.21
N ALA A 35 -10.11 6.96 0.97
CA ALA A 35 -9.93 7.40 2.36
C ALA A 35 -9.39 6.27 3.26
N LEU A 36 -9.89 5.05 3.11
CA LEU A 36 -9.39 3.88 3.84
C LEU A 36 -7.94 3.55 3.48
N ALA A 37 -7.58 3.61 2.20
CA ALA A 37 -6.21 3.38 1.74
C ALA A 37 -5.24 4.38 2.36
N THR A 38 -5.60 5.68 2.39
CA THR A 38 -4.81 6.72 3.05
C THR A 38 -4.63 6.45 4.54
N GLU A 39 -5.70 6.08 5.25
CA GLU A 39 -5.63 5.74 6.68
C GLU A 39 -4.73 4.54 6.96
N MET A 40 -4.83 3.48 6.14
CA MET A 40 -3.96 2.31 6.25
C MET A 40 -2.50 2.65 5.99
N LEU A 41 -2.23 3.49 5.00
CA LEU A 41 -0.87 3.93 4.69
C LEU A 41 -0.28 4.76 5.85
N HIS A 42 -1.05 5.67 6.44
CA HIS A 42 -0.63 6.39 7.64
C HIS A 42 -0.28 5.43 8.78
N ARG A 43 -1.07 4.37 9.00
CA ARG A 43 -0.76 3.33 10.00
C ARG A 43 0.51 2.54 9.68
N ALA A 44 0.82 2.31 8.40
CA ALA A 44 2.07 1.69 8.00
C ALA A 44 3.27 2.61 8.32
N CYS A 45 3.16 3.90 7.98
CA CYS A 45 4.22 4.88 8.23
C CYS A 45 4.43 5.21 9.73
N ALA A 46 3.39 5.06 10.56
CA ALA A 46 3.49 5.30 12.00
C ALA A 46 4.11 4.13 12.79
N GLN A 47 4.29 2.97 12.16
CA GLN A 47 4.90 1.79 12.78
C GLN A 47 6.42 1.81 12.67
N ALA A 48 7.06 0.93 13.46
CA ALA A 48 8.50 0.70 13.33
C ALA A 48 8.82 0.27 11.90
N VAL A 49 9.88 0.86 11.34
CA VAL A 49 10.37 0.51 10.00
C VAL A 49 10.74 -0.98 10.01
N PRO A 50 10.25 -1.78 9.05
CA PRO A 50 10.56 -3.20 9.01
C PRO A 50 12.06 -3.46 8.90
N GLU A 51 12.52 -4.56 9.49
CA GLU A 51 13.93 -4.93 9.45
C GLU A 51 14.37 -5.29 8.03
N GLY A 52 15.35 -4.54 7.51
CA GLY A 52 16.00 -4.81 6.23
C GLY A 52 15.36 -4.11 5.02
N PRO A 53 16.10 -4.05 3.89
CA PRO A 53 15.70 -3.28 2.70
C PRO A 53 14.77 -4.06 1.76
N GLY A 54 14.18 -5.17 2.20
CA GLY A 54 13.41 -6.07 1.35
C GLY A 54 12.15 -5.44 0.75
N PHE A 55 11.69 -6.02 -0.37
CA PHE A 55 10.47 -5.60 -1.04
C PHE A 55 9.21 -6.01 -0.25
N LEU A 56 9.02 -7.30 0.02
CA LEU A 56 7.77 -7.79 0.60
C LEU A 56 7.63 -7.51 2.09
N GLU A 57 8.71 -7.70 2.84
CA GLU A 57 8.72 -7.63 4.31
C GLU A 57 9.54 -6.45 4.83
N GLY A 58 10.24 -5.71 3.96
CA GLY A 58 11.23 -4.70 4.34
C GLY A 58 10.80 -3.26 4.07
N ALA A 59 11.69 -2.34 4.44
CA ALA A 59 11.47 -0.89 4.32
C ALA A 59 11.26 -0.41 2.88
N ALA A 60 11.83 -1.08 1.88
CA ALA A 60 11.69 -0.68 0.49
C ALA A 60 10.24 -0.83 0.00
N GLY A 61 9.54 -1.90 0.40
CA GLY A 61 8.13 -2.08 0.07
C GLY A 61 7.22 -0.99 0.65
N VAL A 62 7.46 -0.64 1.92
CA VAL A 62 6.72 0.44 2.60
C VAL A 62 6.97 1.78 1.90
N GLY A 63 8.23 2.08 1.57
CA GLY A 63 8.60 3.29 0.83
C GLY A 63 7.96 3.35 -0.56
N LEU A 64 7.94 2.24 -1.30
CA LEU A 64 7.28 2.15 -2.61
C LEU A 64 5.77 2.37 -2.49
N ALA A 65 5.11 1.81 -1.47
CA ALA A 65 3.70 2.05 -1.22
C ALA A 65 3.41 3.52 -0.89
N ALA A 66 4.27 4.14 -0.07
CA ALA A 66 4.16 5.56 0.28
C ALA A 66 4.30 6.46 -0.95
N LEU A 67 5.33 6.22 -1.77
CA LEU A 67 5.53 6.96 -3.02
C LEU A 67 4.36 6.77 -3.98
N ALA A 68 3.85 5.54 -4.12
CA ALA A 68 2.76 5.22 -5.03
C ALA A 68 1.39 5.80 -4.63
N ALA A 69 1.27 6.38 -3.43
CA ALA A 69 0.09 7.13 -3.01
C ALA A 69 0.16 8.61 -3.44
N GLU A 70 1.36 9.12 -3.67
CA GLU A 70 1.62 10.53 -4.02
C GLU A 70 1.88 10.70 -5.53
N ILE A 71 2.53 9.72 -6.15
CA ILE A 71 2.95 9.77 -7.55
C ILE A 71 2.70 8.43 -8.25
N GLU A 72 2.46 8.50 -9.57
CA GLU A 72 2.35 7.30 -10.39
C GLU A 72 3.69 6.54 -10.39
N PRO A 73 3.70 5.22 -10.11
CA PRO A 73 4.93 4.44 -10.14
C PRO A 73 5.64 4.49 -11.50
N ALA A 74 6.93 4.81 -11.49
CA ALA A 74 7.76 4.79 -12.69
C ALA A 74 8.01 3.36 -13.24
N THR A 75 7.70 2.33 -12.45
CA THR A 75 7.87 0.91 -12.80
C THR A 75 6.62 0.12 -12.45
N GLY A 76 6.42 -1.01 -13.12
CA GLY A 76 5.31 -1.96 -12.84
C GLY A 76 5.53 -2.84 -11.61
N TRP A 77 6.21 -2.36 -10.56
CA TRP A 77 6.52 -3.18 -9.38
C TRP A 77 5.27 -3.77 -8.71
N GLY A 78 4.12 -3.09 -8.86
CA GLY A 78 2.82 -3.57 -8.39
C GLY A 78 2.41 -4.93 -8.96
N THR A 79 2.95 -5.34 -10.12
CA THR A 79 2.71 -6.67 -10.68
C THR A 79 3.19 -7.79 -9.75
N GLY A 80 4.20 -7.54 -8.90
CA GLY A 80 4.62 -8.47 -7.85
C GLY A 80 3.55 -8.71 -6.77
N LEU A 81 2.54 -7.85 -6.70
CA LEU A 81 1.36 -7.96 -5.83
C LEU A 81 0.08 -8.29 -6.62
N LEU A 82 0.21 -8.63 -7.91
CA LEU A 82 -0.92 -8.86 -8.82
C LEU A 82 -1.81 -7.62 -9.00
N ILE A 83 -1.21 -6.43 -8.91
CA ILE A 83 -1.84 -5.13 -9.12
C ILE A 83 -1.32 -4.56 -10.44
N THR A 84 -2.22 -4.20 -11.37
CA THR A 84 -1.87 -3.79 -12.73
C THR A 84 -2.37 -2.41 -13.07
#